data_AF-A0A0D0VAI3-F1
#
_entry.id   AF-A0A0D0VAI3-F1
#
_cell.length_a   1.000
_cell.length_b   1.000
_cell.length_c   1.000
_cell.angle_alpha   90.00
_cell.angle_beta   90.00
_cell.angle_gamma   90.00
#
_symmetry.space_group_name_H-M   'P 1'
#
loop_
_entity.id
_entity.type
_entity.pdbx_description
1 polymer ?
#
loop_
_entity_poly.entity_id
_entity_poly.type
_entity_poly.pdbx_seq_one_letter_code
_entity_poly.pdbx_strand_id
1 'polypeptide(L)'
;MTLRHRPILPPYLSLPTDSCTPRIPAVPFYRDSRHTVPTKWSLYRSLLRFSKSSKPGYPAHYPEIRNEIKRLWRKHKGLTSIPSVQRFLNEQYDVLSAFQSGESAKLSELESRLENKRGLRDLCKSQLMASQSSQSDSKPPRLTGGYLRPTLFNPPLPRLKPQPIGLSMMIHNRLRKRERRMERRRDLKLLSGEQLRATTRTGQDGKMIGHYLAGISFYGKKLNRWTEDS
;
A
#
# COMPACT_ATOMS: atom_id res chain seq x y z
N MET A 1 -28.30 32.88 14.65
CA MET A 1 -27.55 33.67 13.65
C MET A 1 -26.89 34.84 14.38
N THR A 2 -25.67 34.67 14.90
CA THR A 2 -24.99 35.71 15.69
C THR A 2 -24.14 36.59 14.78
N LEU A 3 -24.65 37.79 14.48
CA LEU A 3 -23.95 38.82 13.73
C LEU A 3 -22.74 39.29 14.57
N ARG A 4 -21.54 38.88 14.17
CA ARG A 4 -20.30 39.39 14.78
C ARG A 4 -20.06 40.81 14.29
N HIS A 5 -20.39 41.80 15.11
CA HIS A 5 -19.96 43.18 14.90
C HIS A 5 -18.44 43.23 14.92
N ARG A 6 -17.83 43.57 13.77
CA ARG A 6 -16.43 43.97 13.72
C ARG A 6 -16.38 45.45 14.12
N PRO A 7 -15.59 45.86 15.13
CA PRO A 7 -15.41 47.26 15.43
C PRO A 7 -14.76 47.95 14.23
N ILE A 8 -15.35 49.06 13.81
CA ILE A 8 -14.79 49.94 12.78
C ILE A 8 -13.59 50.65 13.42
N LEU A 9 -12.39 50.43 12.89
CA LEU A 9 -11.19 51.11 13.37
C LEU A 9 -11.20 52.59 12.91
N PRO A 10 -10.78 53.53 13.78
CA PRO A 10 -10.70 54.95 13.44
C PRO A 10 -9.77 55.23 12.24
N PRO A 11 -10.08 56.22 11.38
CA PRO A 11 -9.35 56.49 10.13
C PRO A 11 -7.86 56.83 10.29
N TYR A 12 -7.46 57.32 11.48
CA TYR A 12 -6.09 57.73 11.77
C TYR A 12 -5.19 56.59 12.26
N LEU A 13 -5.75 55.41 12.54
CA LEU A 13 -4.96 54.20 12.76
C LEU A 13 -4.65 53.58 11.39
N SER A 14 -3.85 54.28 10.59
CA SER A 14 -3.25 53.72 9.39
C SER A 14 -2.30 52.60 9.83
N LEU A 15 -2.79 51.36 9.80
CA LEU A 15 -1.93 50.19 9.89
C LEU A 15 -0.85 50.36 8.81
N PRO A 16 0.45 50.14 9.12
CA PRO A 16 1.52 50.27 8.16
C PRO A 16 1.15 49.48 6.90
N THR A 17 0.85 50.19 5.82
CA THR A 17 0.59 49.58 4.52
C THR A 17 1.91 49.03 4.03
N ASP A 18 2.05 47.72 4.18
CA ASP A 18 2.92 46.91 3.34
C ASP A 18 4.41 47.27 3.38
N SER A 19 5.06 47.09 4.53
CA SER A 19 6.36 46.40 4.44
C SER A 19 6.06 44.96 4.01
N CYS A 20 5.89 44.74 2.71
CA CYS A 20 5.81 43.44 2.08
C CYS A 20 7.19 42.75 2.19
N THR A 21 7.68 42.54 3.42
CA THR A 21 8.78 41.62 3.65
C THR A 21 8.26 40.26 3.22
N PRO A 22 8.83 39.64 2.18
CA PRO A 22 8.40 38.32 1.74
C PRO A 22 8.44 37.42 2.98
N ARG A 23 7.27 36.91 3.38
CA ARG A 23 7.20 35.98 4.51
C ARG A 23 8.03 34.78 4.10
N ILE A 24 9.24 34.69 4.66
CA ILE A 24 10.09 33.51 4.50
C ILE A 24 9.20 32.34 4.88
N PRO A 25 9.03 31.34 3.99
CA PRO A 25 8.17 30.20 4.29
C PRO A 25 8.63 29.61 5.62
N ALA A 26 7.72 29.56 6.59
CA ALA A 26 8.05 29.13 7.94
C ALA A 26 8.72 27.75 7.87
N VAL A 27 10.00 27.69 8.26
CA VAL A 27 10.72 26.43 8.32
C VAL A 27 10.00 25.56 9.35
N PRO A 28 9.56 24.35 8.99
CA PRO A 28 8.90 23.49 9.95
C PRO A 28 9.85 23.21 11.12
N PHE A 29 9.35 23.27 12.36
CA PHE A 29 10.20 23.20 13.57
C PHE A 29 11.11 21.96 13.62
N TYR A 30 10.71 20.83 13.02
CA TYR A 30 11.53 19.61 12.97
C TYR A 30 12.77 19.73 12.06
N ARG A 31 12.86 20.79 11.25
CA ARG A 31 14.05 21.16 10.47
C ARG A 31 14.86 22.29 11.12
N ASP A 32 14.34 22.92 12.17
CA ASP A 32 15.07 23.95 12.91
C ASP A 32 16.29 23.30 13.59
N SER A 33 17.44 23.98 13.52
CA SER A 33 18.65 23.57 14.23
C SER A 33 18.42 23.57 15.74
N ARG A 34 17.61 24.51 16.25
CA ARG A 34 17.23 24.61 17.67
C ARG A 34 16.48 23.36 18.15
N HIS A 35 15.80 22.64 17.26
CA HIS A 35 15.18 21.36 17.58
C HIS A 35 16.11 20.18 17.29
N THR A 36 16.77 20.17 16.13
CA THR A 36 17.56 19.04 15.65
C THR A 36 18.77 18.75 16.53
N VAL A 37 19.46 19.79 17.01
CA VAL A 37 20.64 19.65 17.87
C VAL A 37 20.30 18.96 19.20
N PRO A 38 19.40 19.48 20.05
CA PRO A 38 19.11 18.83 21.35
C PRO A 38 18.47 17.46 21.21
N THR A 39 17.64 17.22 20.18
CA THR A 39 16.96 15.94 20.01
C THR A 39 17.88 14.86 19.42
N LYS A 40 18.45 15.12 18.24
CA LYS A 40 19.21 14.11 17.50
C LYS A 40 20.63 13.98 18.02
N TRP A 41 21.31 15.09 18.28
CA TRP A 41 22.73 15.08 18.61
C TRP A 41 22.97 14.91 20.10
N SER A 42 22.12 15.51 20.96
CA SER A 42 22.27 15.37 22.41
C SER A 42 21.52 14.17 22.96
N LEU A 43 20.20 14.10 22.85
CA LEU A 43 19.38 13.06 23.47
C LEU A 43 19.57 11.68 22.83
N TYR A 44 19.26 11.54 21.54
CA TYR A 44 19.28 10.24 20.85
C TYR A 44 20.66 9.57 20.87
N ARG A 45 21.72 10.33 20.57
CA ARG A 45 23.09 9.80 20.56
C ARG A 45 23.54 9.41 21.97
N SER A 46 23.21 10.21 22.98
CA SER A 46 23.54 9.88 24.37
C SER A 46 22.84 8.60 24.81
N LEU A 47 21.54 8.46 24.56
CA LEU A 47 20.78 7.24 24.84
C LEU A 47 21.43 6.00 24.19
N LEU A 48 21.78 6.10 22.91
CA LEU A 48 22.47 5.01 22.22
C LEU A 48 23.87 4.72 22.79
N ARG A 49 24.57 5.74 23.27
CA ARG A 49 25.89 5.59 23.89
C ARG A 49 25.79 4.91 25.25
N PHE A 50 24.89 5.35 26.11
CA PHE A 50 24.66 4.75 27.44
C PHE A 50 24.19 3.30 27.32
N SER A 51 23.23 3.01 26.43
CA SER A 51 22.73 1.64 26.20
C SER A 51 23.79 0.64 25.71
N LYS A 52 24.85 1.12 25.06
CA LYS A 52 25.93 0.29 24.49
C LYS A 52 27.06 0.01 25.48
N SER A 53 27.15 0.77 26.57
CA SER A 53 28.41 0.89 27.30
C SER A 53 28.81 -0.42 27.98
N SER A 54 29.73 -1.15 27.35
CA SER A 54 30.52 -2.24 27.91
C SER A 54 31.90 -1.72 28.37
N LYS A 55 32.00 -0.43 28.73
CA LYS A 55 33.24 0.13 29.26
C LYS A 55 33.48 -0.40 30.67
N PRO A 56 34.73 -0.74 31.05
CA PRO A 56 35.08 -1.00 32.45
C PRO A 56 34.67 0.22 33.28
N GLY A 57 33.81 0.01 34.29
CA GLY A 57 33.26 1.08 35.14
C GLY A 57 31.92 1.70 34.70
N TYR A 58 31.27 1.20 33.64
CA TYR A 58 29.88 1.56 33.30
C TYR A 58 28.92 0.39 33.58
N PRO A 59 27.70 0.67 34.09
CA PRO A 59 26.74 -0.36 34.46
C PRO A 59 26.12 -0.96 33.19
N ALA A 60 26.24 -2.28 33.07
CA ALA A 60 25.46 -3.22 32.25
C ALA A 60 25.14 -2.85 30.78
N HIS A 61 25.34 -3.82 29.89
CA HIS A 61 24.95 -3.73 28.48
C HIS A 61 23.44 -4.03 28.32
N TYR A 62 22.67 -3.08 27.77
CA TYR A 62 21.20 -3.17 27.63
C TYR A 62 20.74 -3.21 26.16
N PRO A 63 20.85 -4.38 25.48
CA PRO A 63 20.55 -4.51 24.05
C PRO A 63 19.08 -4.27 23.70
N GLU A 64 18.13 -4.69 24.53
CA GLU A 64 16.70 -4.58 24.25
C GLU A 64 16.22 -3.14 24.41
N ILE A 65 16.68 -2.42 25.43
CA ILE A 65 16.46 -0.97 25.55
C ILE A 65 16.99 -0.24 24.32
N ARG A 66 18.21 -0.57 23.88
CA ARG A 66 18.80 0.03 22.67
C ARG A 66 17.95 -0.21 21.42
N ASN A 67 17.47 -1.44 21.25
CA ASN A 67 16.63 -1.82 20.12
C ASN A 67 15.27 -1.10 20.17
N GLU A 68 14.69 -0.97 21.37
CA GLU A 68 13.44 -0.25 21.58
C GLU A 68 13.59 1.24 21.29
N ILE A 69 14.66 1.89 21.75
CA ILE A 69 14.97 3.29 21.41
C ILE A 69 15.03 3.45 19.88
N LYS A 70 15.82 2.61 19.18
CA LYS A 70 15.88 2.67 17.70
C LYS A 70 14.52 2.45 17.04
N ARG A 71 13.68 1.57 17.59
CA ARG A 71 12.34 1.28 17.06
C ARG A 71 11.42 2.48 17.27
N LEU A 72 11.40 3.06 18.48
CA LEU A 72 10.57 4.22 18.83
C LEU A 72 10.94 5.45 18.00
N TRP A 73 12.24 5.76 17.86
CA TRP A 73 12.70 6.89 17.05
C TRP A 73 12.35 6.72 15.57
N ARG A 74 12.44 5.50 15.01
CA ARG A 74 11.98 5.22 13.64
C ARG A 74 10.47 5.34 13.48
N LYS A 75 9.69 4.87 14.48
CA LYS A 75 8.23 4.95 14.49
C LYS A 75 7.75 6.41 14.55
N HIS A 76 8.40 7.23 15.37
CA HIS A 76 7.99 8.61 15.63
C HIS A 76 8.70 9.67 14.78
N LYS A 77 9.50 9.27 13.77
CA LYS A 77 10.19 10.20 12.86
C LYS A 77 9.26 11.18 12.11
N GLY A 78 7.98 10.81 11.98
CA GLY A 78 6.96 11.60 11.29
C GLY A 78 6.09 12.45 12.22
N LEU A 79 6.42 12.55 13.52
CA LEU A 79 5.66 13.41 14.43
C LEU A 79 5.88 14.88 14.08
N THR A 80 4.81 15.55 13.67
CA THR A 80 4.79 16.99 13.32
C THR A 80 4.00 17.83 14.33
N SER A 81 3.34 17.22 15.31
CA SER A 81 2.62 17.95 16.35
C SER A 81 3.56 18.28 17.51
N ILE A 82 3.73 19.56 17.83
CA ILE A 82 4.57 20.04 18.95
C ILE A 82 4.26 19.31 20.26
N PRO A 83 3.00 19.23 20.75
CA PRO A 83 2.72 18.54 22.02
C PRO A 83 3.02 17.04 21.95
N SER A 84 2.81 16.38 20.81
CA SER A 84 3.16 14.95 20.65
C SER A 84 4.67 14.74 20.68
N VAL A 85 5.44 15.62 20.04
CA VAL A 85 6.90 15.59 20.06
C VAL A 85 7.43 15.85 21.46
N GLN A 86 6.88 16.83 22.20
CA GLN A 86 7.26 17.11 23.57
C GLN A 86 7.04 15.91 24.49
N ARG A 87 5.85 15.28 24.45
CA ARG A 87 5.57 14.07 25.23
C ARG A 87 6.59 12.96 24.92
N PHE A 88 6.82 12.70 23.64
CA PHE A 88 7.79 11.70 23.21
C PHE A 88 9.20 12.00 23.74
N LEU A 89 9.67 13.25 23.62
CA LEU A 89 10.99 13.64 24.09
C LEU A 89 11.12 13.53 25.61
N ASN A 90 10.09 13.92 26.36
CA ASN A 90 10.08 13.81 27.82
C ASN A 90 10.22 12.34 28.26
N GLU A 91 9.46 11.43 27.66
CA GLU A 91 9.60 9.99 27.91
C GLU A 91 11.04 9.48 27.64
N GLN A 92 11.70 10.04 26.62
CA GLN A 92 13.09 9.68 26.32
C GLN A 92 14.09 10.31 27.31
N TYR A 93 13.83 11.52 27.81
CA TYR A 93 14.62 12.15 28.87
C TYR A 93 14.51 11.39 30.19
N ASP A 94 13.35 10.82 30.51
CA ASP A 94 13.18 9.96 31.69
C ASP A 94 14.04 8.69 31.64
N VAL A 95 14.23 8.14 30.44
CA VAL A 95 15.15 7.01 30.24
C VAL A 95 16.60 7.47 30.35
N LEU A 96 16.93 8.64 29.80
CA LEU A 96 18.28 9.20 29.89
C LEU A 96 18.66 9.55 31.34
N SER A 97 17.71 10.09 32.12
CA SER A 97 17.93 10.42 33.53
C SER A 97 18.21 9.15 34.35
N ALA A 98 17.47 8.06 34.10
CA ALA A 98 17.74 6.76 34.73
C ALA A 98 19.15 6.22 34.40
N PHE A 99 19.64 6.43 33.19
CA PHE A 99 21.04 6.11 32.82
C PHE A 99 22.06 6.98 33.55
N GLN A 100 21.76 8.26 33.76
CA GLN A 100 22.66 9.20 34.42
C GLN A 100 22.67 9.03 35.95
N SER A 101 21.52 8.72 36.55
CA SER A 101 21.40 8.45 37.98
C SER A 101 21.97 7.10 38.38
N GLY A 102 22.23 6.21 37.42
CA GLY A 102 22.75 4.88 37.69
C GLY A 102 21.71 3.96 38.34
N GLU A 103 20.43 4.19 38.09
CA GLU A 103 19.30 3.36 38.56
C GLU A 103 19.27 1.99 37.84
N SER A 104 20.28 1.16 38.12
CA SER A 104 20.48 -0.14 37.48
C SER A 104 19.30 -1.08 37.66
N ALA A 105 18.62 -1.04 38.82
CA ALA A 105 17.43 -1.83 39.10
C ALA A 105 16.28 -1.50 38.12
N LYS A 106 15.98 -0.21 37.93
CA LYS A 106 14.93 0.26 37.03
C LYS A 106 15.25 -0.05 35.57
N LEU A 107 16.52 0.10 35.18
CA LEU A 107 16.98 -0.25 33.82
C LEU A 107 16.94 -1.76 33.58
N SER A 108 17.31 -2.57 34.58
CA SER A 108 17.23 -4.03 34.51
C SER A 108 15.78 -4.51 34.36
N GLU A 109 14.86 -3.97 35.17
CA GLU A 109 13.43 -4.26 35.05
C GLU A 109 12.89 -3.88 33.66
N LEU A 110 13.27 -2.69 33.16
CA LEU A 110 12.88 -2.23 31.82
C LEU A 110 13.40 -3.19 30.74
N GLU A 111 14.65 -3.65 30.85
CA GLU A 111 15.28 -4.59 29.93
C GLU A 111 14.53 -5.94 29.93
N SER A 112 14.31 -6.55 31.10
CA SER A 112 13.57 -7.81 31.21
C SER A 112 12.15 -7.69 30.65
N ARG A 113 11.47 -6.56 30.88
CA ARG A 113 10.14 -6.29 30.31
C ARG A 113 10.19 -6.22 28.77
N LEU A 114 11.21 -5.60 28.20
CA LEU A 114 11.39 -5.48 26.75
C LEU A 114 11.77 -6.81 26.11
N GLU A 115 12.61 -7.60 26.79
CA GLU A 115 12.96 -8.96 26.38
C GLU A 115 11.72 -9.85 26.32
N ASN A 116 10.90 -9.87 27.39
CA ASN A 116 9.64 -10.61 27.40
C ASN A 116 8.70 -10.16 26.27
N LYS A 117 8.57 -8.86 26.05
CA LYS A 117 7.77 -8.29 24.95
C LYS A 117 8.31 -8.72 23.57
N ARG A 118 9.63 -8.85 23.41
CA ARG A 118 10.24 -9.36 22.19
C ARG A 118 9.94 -10.86 22.03
N GLY A 119 10.14 -11.65 23.07
CA GLY A 119 9.82 -13.09 23.07
C GLY A 119 8.37 -13.36 22.67
N LEU A 120 7.40 -12.64 23.24
CA LEU A 120 5.98 -12.77 22.88
C LEU A 120 5.70 -12.43 21.41
N ARG A 121 6.35 -11.39 20.87
CA ARG A 121 6.22 -11.03 19.45
C ARG A 121 6.81 -12.11 18.55
N ASP A 122 7.95 -12.65 18.91
CA ASP A 122 8.64 -13.68 18.14
C ASP A 122 7.84 -14.99 18.16
N LEU A 123 7.24 -15.36 19.31
CA LEU A 123 6.30 -16.47 19.44
C LEU A 123 5.02 -16.27 18.62
N CYS A 124 4.40 -15.10 18.68
CA CYS A 124 3.22 -14.80 17.87
C CYS A 124 3.54 -14.86 16.37
N LYS A 125 4.70 -14.31 15.98
CA LYS A 125 5.17 -14.35 14.60
C LYS A 125 5.48 -15.78 14.15
N SER A 126 6.09 -16.61 15.00
CA SER A 126 6.38 -18.00 14.66
C SER A 126 5.11 -18.83 14.53
N GLN A 127 4.12 -18.64 15.40
CA GLN A 127 2.80 -19.27 15.29
C GLN A 127 2.07 -18.86 14.01
N LEU A 128 2.12 -17.58 13.65
CA LEU A 128 1.52 -17.06 12.41
C LEU A 128 2.24 -17.59 11.16
N MET A 129 3.57 -17.76 11.22
CA MET A 129 4.33 -18.38 10.13
C MET A 129 4.06 -19.89 10.04
N ALA A 130 3.92 -20.58 11.18
CA ALA A 130 3.59 -21.99 11.24
C ALA A 130 2.17 -22.25 10.69
N SER A 131 1.19 -21.40 11.05
CA SER A 131 -0.17 -21.49 10.50
C SER A 131 -0.22 -21.16 9.01
N GLN A 132 0.63 -20.25 8.53
CA GLN A 132 0.77 -20.00 7.09
C GLN A 132 1.44 -21.17 6.37
N SER A 133 2.45 -21.82 6.97
CA SER A 133 3.08 -23.00 6.38
C SER A 133 2.15 -24.21 6.31
N SER A 134 1.20 -24.34 7.25
CA SER A 134 0.18 -25.39 7.18
C SER A 134 -0.97 -25.06 6.22
N GLN A 135 -1.22 -23.77 5.95
CA GLN A 135 -2.16 -23.28 4.94
C GLN A 135 -1.57 -23.39 3.51
N SER A 136 -1.22 -24.62 3.09
CA SER A 136 -0.89 -25.03 1.72
C SER A 136 0.26 -24.30 1.01
N ASP A 137 1.16 -25.06 0.38
CA ASP A 137 2.21 -24.60 -0.55
C ASP A 137 1.68 -23.93 -1.84
N SER A 138 0.45 -23.41 -1.84
CA SER A 138 -0.11 -22.70 -2.98
C SER A 138 0.61 -21.37 -3.16
N LYS A 139 1.68 -21.41 -3.95
CA LYS A 139 2.41 -20.24 -4.42
C LYS A 139 1.37 -19.21 -4.92
N PRO A 140 1.51 -17.92 -4.57
CA PRO A 140 0.58 -16.91 -5.04
C PRO A 140 0.49 -16.99 -6.57
N PRO A 141 -0.71 -16.79 -7.14
CA PRO A 141 -0.93 -16.92 -8.58
C PRO A 141 0.01 -15.97 -9.34
N ARG A 142 0.92 -16.53 -10.14
CA ARG A 142 1.88 -15.73 -10.93
C ARG A 142 1.38 -15.53 -12.35
N LEU A 143 1.50 -14.31 -12.85
CA LEU A 143 1.28 -14.01 -14.26
C LEU A 143 2.28 -14.81 -15.11
N THR A 144 1.77 -15.60 -16.04
CA THR A 144 2.60 -16.43 -16.94
C THR A 144 3.06 -15.65 -18.19
N GLY A 145 2.67 -14.37 -18.33
CA GLY A 145 2.95 -13.54 -19.50
C GLY A 145 2.01 -13.78 -20.70
N GLY A 146 1.24 -14.87 -20.69
CA GLY A 146 0.23 -15.16 -21.71
C GLY A 146 -1.18 -14.75 -21.31
N TYR A 147 -2.06 -14.56 -22.30
CA TYR A 147 -3.49 -14.36 -22.10
C TYR A 147 -4.28 -15.64 -22.40
N LEU A 148 -5.42 -15.80 -21.74
CA LEU A 148 -6.42 -16.79 -22.11
C LEU A 148 -7.02 -16.38 -23.46
N ARG A 149 -7.35 -17.38 -24.28
CA ARG A 149 -7.97 -17.13 -25.57
C ARG A 149 -9.27 -16.36 -25.35
N PRO A 150 -9.46 -15.19 -25.98
CA PRO A 150 -10.69 -14.45 -25.84
C PRO A 150 -11.86 -15.28 -26.34
N THR A 151 -12.99 -15.20 -25.64
CA THR A 151 -14.27 -15.77 -26.09
C THR A 151 -15.29 -14.64 -26.21
N LEU A 152 -16.43 -14.89 -26.86
CA LEU A 152 -17.48 -13.88 -27.04
C LEU A 152 -17.93 -13.22 -25.71
N PHE A 153 -17.80 -13.92 -24.58
CA PHE A 153 -18.28 -13.48 -23.27
C PHE A 153 -17.16 -13.23 -22.25
N ASN A 154 -15.90 -13.50 -22.61
CA ASN A 154 -14.76 -13.27 -21.75
C ASN A 154 -13.69 -12.51 -22.56
N PRO A 155 -13.34 -11.27 -22.16
CA PRO A 155 -12.18 -10.59 -22.75
C PRO A 155 -10.91 -11.41 -22.52
N PRO A 156 -9.80 -11.12 -23.23
CA PRO A 156 -8.54 -11.81 -23.00
C PRO A 156 -8.10 -11.59 -21.54
N LEU A 157 -8.20 -12.64 -20.72
CA LEU A 157 -7.83 -12.61 -19.30
C LEU A 157 -6.38 -13.05 -19.12
N PRO A 158 -5.62 -12.50 -18.16
CA PRO A 158 -4.26 -12.97 -17.90
C PRO A 158 -4.23 -14.43 -17.45
N ARG A 159 -3.28 -15.21 -17.97
CA ARG A 159 -3.02 -16.57 -17.49
C ARG A 159 -2.22 -16.52 -16.19
N LEU A 160 -2.78 -17.11 -15.15
CA LEU A 160 -2.17 -17.25 -13.83
C LEU A 160 -1.77 -18.71 -13.58
N LYS A 161 -0.64 -18.94 -12.90
CA LYS A 161 -0.20 -20.26 -12.43
C LYS A 161 0.21 -20.22 -10.95
N PRO A 162 -0.40 -21.04 -10.06
CA PRO A 162 -1.67 -21.75 -10.28
C PRO A 162 -2.82 -20.76 -10.53
N GLN A 163 -3.84 -21.15 -11.29
CA GLN A 163 -5.00 -20.28 -11.52
C GLN A 163 -5.87 -20.27 -10.24
N PRO A 164 -6.27 -19.09 -9.70
CA PRO A 164 -7.10 -19.03 -8.51
C PRO A 164 -8.40 -19.81 -8.69
N ILE A 165 -8.77 -20.63 -7.71
CA ILE A 165 -9.92 -21.53 -7.84
C ILE A 165 -11.22 -20.78 -8.17
N GLY A 166 -11.43 -19.59 -7.59
CA GLY A 166 -12.59 -18.76 -7.88
C GLY A 166 -12.65 -18.30 -9.34
N LEU A 167 -11.49 -17.97 -9.93
CA LEU A 167 -11.41 -17.56 -11.33
C LEU A 167 -11.65 -18.76 -12.26
N SER A 168 -11.03 -19.91 -11.97
CA SER A 168 -11.26 -21.16 -12.70
C SER A 168 -12.75 -21.57 -12.66
N MET A 169 -13.37 -21.54 -11.47
CA MET A 169 -14.78 -21.86 -11.29
C MET A 169 -15.71 -20.86 -11.98
N MET A 170 -15.39 -19.57 -11.96
CA MET A 170 -16.13 -18.55 -12.70
C MET A 170 -16.13 -18.84 -14.21
N ILE A 171 -14.97 -19.15 -14.80
CA ILE A 171 -14.86 -19.50 -16.23
C ILE A 171 -15.70 -20.74 -16.53
N HIS A 172 -15.57 -21.79 -15.73
CA HIS A 172 -16.31 -23.04 -15.88
C HIS A 172 -17.84 -22.82 -15.84
N ASN A 173 -18.33 -22.07 -14.85
CA ASN A 173 -19.74 -21.75 -14.71
C ASN A 173 -20.29 -20.96 -15.91
N ARG A 174 -19.50 -20.04 -16.47
CA ARG A 174 -19.88 -19.28 -17.68
C ARG A 174 -19.99 -20.18 -18.90
N LEU A 175 -19.04 -21.10 -19.09
CA LEU A 175 -19.06 -22.07 -20.19
C LEU A 175 -20.28 -22.99 -20.09
N ARG A 176 -20.53 -23.56 -18.90
CA ARG A 176 -21.71 -24.40 -18.64
C ARG A 176 -23.03 -23.66 -18.89
N LYS A 177 -23.13 -22.39 -18.48
CA LYS A 177 -24.34 -21.57 -18.74
C LYS A 177 -24.54 -21.30 -20.23
N ARG A 178 -23.46 -21.12 -21.00
CA ARG A 178 -23.53 -20.97 -22.46
C ARG A 178 -24.02 -22.24 -23.14
N GLU A 179 -23.47 -23.39 -22.75
CA GLU A 179 -23.85 -24.69 -23.29
C GLU A 179 -25.35 -24.94 -23.14
N ARG A 180 -25.89 -24.73 -21.94
CA ARG A 180 -27.35 -24.82 -21.68
C ARG A 180 -28.19 -23.87 -22.53
N ARG A 181 -27.70 -22.66 -22.83
CA ARG A 181 -28.42 -21.74 -23.74
C ARG A 181 -28.40 -22.23 -25.18
N MET A 182 -27.28 -22.79 -25.63
CA MET A 182 -27.15 -23.34 -26.98
C MET A 182 -28.04 -24.58 -27.16
N GLU A 183 -28.10 -25.44 -26.15
CA GLU A 183 -29.01 -26.59 -26.09
C GLU A 183 -30.46 -26.14 -26.18
N ARG A 184 -30.92 -25.24 -25.30
CA ARG A 184 -32.28 -24.67 -25.39
C ARG A 184 -32.59 -24.04 -26.73
N ARG A 185 -31.62 -23.35 -27.35
CA ARG A 185 -31.80 -22.78 -28.70
C ARG A 185 -31.92 -23.86 -29.78
N ARG A 186 -31.19 -24.97 -29.65
CA ARG A 186 -31.34 -26.13 -30.54
C ARG A 186 -32.71 -26.76 -30.36
N ASP A 187 -33.16 -26.96 -29.13
CA ASP A 187 -34.48 -27.55 -28.83
C ASP A 187 -35.61 -26.67 -29.36
N LEU A 188 -35.56 -25.36 -29.10
CA LEU A 188 -36.53 -24.40 -29.65
C LEU A 188 -36.52 -24.40 -31.18
N LYS A 189 -35.35 -24.50 -31.81
CA LYS A 189 -35.23 -24.55 -33.26
C LYS A 189 -35.83 -25.83 -33.84
N LEU A 190 -35.58 -26.97 -33.20
CA LEU A 190 -36.19 -28.25 -33.58
C LEU A 190 -37.73 -28.20 -33.44
N LEU A 191 -38.24 -27.57 -32.38
CA LEU A 191 -39.67 -27.39 -32.15
C LEU A 191 -40.33 -26.41 -33.13
N SER A 192 -39.62 -25.37 -33.55
CA SER A 192 -40.15 -24.33 -34.45
C SER A 192 -40.32 -24.78 -35.90
N GLY A 193 -39.84 -25.98 -36.27
CA GLY A 193 -39.95 -26.50 -37.64
C GLY A 193 -39.21 -25.67 -38.70
N GLU A 194 -38.41 -24.67 -38.31
CA GLU A 194 -37.57 -23.89 -39.22
C GLU A 194 -36.45 -24.79 -39.78
N GLN A 195 -36.76 -25.47 -40.89
CA GLN A 195 -35.75 -25.91 -41.83
C GLN A 195 -34.94 -24.67 -42.23
N LEU A 196 -33.64 -24.67 -41.88
CA LEU A 196 -32.68 -23.74 -42.42
C LEU A 196 -32.73 -23.86 -43.95
N ARG A 197 -33.51 -23.02 -44.62
CA ARG A 197 -33.21 -22.67 -46.00
C ARG A 197 -31.86 -21.96 -45.92
N ALA A 198 -30.79 -22.69 -46.19
CA ALA A 198 -29.52 -22.07 -46.52
C ALA A 198 -29.84 -21.15 -47.70
N THR A 199 -29.94 -19.84 -47.45
CA THR A 199 -30.08 -18.85 -48.51
C THR A 199 -28.72 -18.75 -49.18
N THR A 200 -28.33 -19.79 -49.91
CA THR A 200 -27.41 -19.65 -51.03
C THR A 200 -28.17 -18.82 -52.04
N ARG A 201 -27.91 -17.51 -52.01
CA ARG A 201 -28.34 -16.61 -53.07
C ARG A 201 -27.47 -16.98 -54.26
N THR A 202 -27.91 -17.94 -55.07
CA THR A 202 -27.32 -18.23 -56.37
C THR A 202 -27.42 -16.95 -57.19
N GLY A 203 -26.27 -16.30 -57.43
CA GLY A 203 -26.19 -15.24 -58.43
C GLY A 203 -26.64 -15.79 -59.78
N GLN A 204 -27.31 -14.99 -60.60
CA GLN A 204 -27.85 -15.38 -61.92
C GLN A 204 -26.77 -15.79 -62.94
N ASP A 205 -25.49 -15.77 -62.55
CA ASP A 205 -24.36 -15.79 -63.48
C ASP A 205 -23.53 -17.08 -63.38
N GLY A 206 -24.00 -18.09 -62.64
CA GLY A 206 -23.37 -19.42 -62.57
C GLY A 206 -21.95 -19.48 -61.98
N LYS A 207 -21.37 -18.35 -61.54
CA LYS A 207 -20.07 -18.31 -60.86
C LYS A 207 -20.25 -18.46 -59.36
N MET A 208 -19.65 -19.51 -58.81
CA MET A 208 -19.46 -19.71 -57.39
C MET A 208 -18.64 -18.55 -56.81
N ILE A 209 -19.30 -17.52 -56.30
CA ILE A 209 -18.65 -16.53 -55.44
C ILE A 209 -18.38 -17.24 -54.12
N GLY A 210 -17.12 -17.62 -53.91
CA GLY A 210 -16.65 -18.12 -52.63
C GLY A 210 -17.10 -17.18 -51.52
N HIS A 211 -17.90 -17.69 -50.59
CA HIS A 211 -18.26 -16.99 -49.37
C HIS A 211 -17.00 -16.81 -48.52
N TYR A 212 -16.27 -15.73 -48.75
CA TYR A 212 -15.47 -15.14 -47.68
C TYR A 212 -16.46 -14.67 -46.62
N LEU A 213 -16.30 -15.18 -45.40
CA LEU A 213 -17.00 -14.72 -44.21
C LEU A 213 -16.70 -13.22 -44.00
N ALA A 214 -17.49 -12.35 -44.62
CA ALA A 214 -17.49 -10.94 -44.35
C ALA A 214 -18.29 -10.67 -43.06
N GLY A 215 -17.60 -10.13 -42.06
CA GLY A 215 -18.14 -9.76 -40.74
C GLY A 215 -17.42 -10.55 -39.66
N ILE A 216 -16.35 -10.05 -39.05
CA ILE A 216 -16.35 -8.84 -38.23
C ILE A 216 -15.08 -8.02 -38.52
N SER A 217 -15.25 -6.90 -39.21
CA SER A 217 -14.32 -5.77 -39.13
C SER A 217 -14.57 -5.05 -37.81
N PHE A 218 -13.63 -5.13 -36.87
CA PHE A 218 -13.63 -4.32 -35.66
C PHE A 218 -12.33 -3.51 -35.64
N TYR A 219 -12.45 -2.23 -35.97
CA TYR A 219 -11.54 -1.12 -35.63
C TYR A 219 -10.08 -1.46 -35.34
N GLY A 220 -9.25 -1.37 -36.38
CA GLY A 220 -7.85 -0.98 -36.22
C GLY A 220 -7.78 0.50 -35.82
N LYS A 221 -7.75 0.79 -34.51
CA LYS A 221 -7.26 2.08 -34.03
C LYS A 221 -5.73 2.04 -34.04
N LYS A 222 -5.14 2.83 -34.96
CA LYS A 222 -3.75 3.30 -34.90
C LYS A 222 -3.46 3.82 -33.49
N LEU A 223 -2.50 3.21 -32.79
CA LEU A 223 -1.80 3.87 -31.69
C LEU A 223 -0.50 4.42 -32.28
N ASN A 224 -0.34 5.74 -32.18
CA ASN A 224 0.83 6.44 -32.65
C ASN A 224 2.07 6.07 -31.82
N ARG A 225 3.11 5.66 -32.55
CA ARG A 225 4.52 6.02 -32.43
C ARG A 225 4.84 6.98 -31.26
N TRP A 226 5.56 6.47 -30.26
CA TRP A 226 6.49 7.24 -29.43
C TRP A 226 7.88 6.61 -29.65
N THR A 227 8.73 7.33 -30.36
CA THR A 227 10.19 7.17 -30.44
C THR A 227 10.71 8.56 -30.05
N GLU A 228 11.16 8.73 -28.82
CA GLU A 228 12.60 8.86 -28.50
C GLU A 228 13.20 10.11 -29.13
N ASP A 229 13.14 11.22 -28.39
CA ASP A 229 14.05 12.35 -28.57
C ASP A 229 15.37 12.01 -27.85
N SER A 230 16.45 11.99 -28.61
CA SER A 230 17.83 12.22 -28.19
C SER A 230 18.35 13.42 -28.97
#